data_AF-A0A529PHL4-F1
#
_entry.id   AF-A0A529PHL4-F1
#
_cell.length_a   1.000
_cell.length_b   1.000
_cell.length_c   1.000
_cell.angle_alpha   90.00
_cell.angle_beta   90.00
_cell.angle_gamma   90.00
#
_symmetry.space_group_name_H-M   'P 1'
#
loop_
_entity.id
_entity.type
_entity.pdbx_description
1 polymer ?
#
loop_
_entity_poly.entity_id
_entity_poly.type
_entity_poly.pdbx_seq_one_letter_code
_entity_poly.pdbx_strand_id
1 'polypeptide(L)'
;YVWPVTGIDDLKVAPFHLLASEGHVWFDKDHVWHMTLAARLTADDGVVTGTRWRTLDLADANACAETIAWWEALTGSGGEGMVVKPRDFVSRGKKGLIQPALKVRGREYLRIIYGPEYDAQDNLVRLRERGLGGKRSLAHREFALGHEALKRFVAQEPLRRVHECVFGVLALESEPIDPRL
;
A
#
# COMPACT_ATOMS: atom_id res chain seq x y z
N TYR A 1 15.27 -8.90 -5.00
CA TYR A 1 14.22 -9.35 -4.06
C TYR A 1 14.47 -10.73 -3.47
N VAL A 2 15.62 -11.38 -3.73
CA VAL A 2 15.92 -12.71 -3.19
C VAL A 2 17.31 -12.66 -2.58
N TRP A 3 17.44 -13.14 -1.35
CA TRP A 3 18.72 -13.31 -0.66
C TRP A 3 18.62 -14.48 0.33
N PRO A 4 19.76 -15.11 0.71
CA PRO A 4 19.77 -16.14 1.75
C PRO A 4 19.40 -15.57 3.12
N VAL A 5 18.56 -16.27 3.88
CA VAL A 5 18.22 -15.92 5.27
C VAL A 5 18.76 -17.02 6.17
N THR A 6 19.73 -16.67 7.00
CA THR A 6 20.42 -17.57 7.93
C THR A 6 20.04 -17.31 9.39
N GLY A 7 19.57 -16.10 9.69
CA GLY A 7 19.08 -15.71 11.01
C GLY A 7 18.12 -14.53 10.94
N ILE A 8 17.66 -14.08 12.11
CA ILE A 8 16.69 -12.98 12.23
C ILE A 8 17.23 -11.66 11.66
N ASP A 9 18.54 -11.43 11.76
CA ASP A 9 19.19 -10.17 11.34
C ASP A 9 19.18 -9.95 9.81
N ASP A 10 19.01 -11.03 9.04
CA ASP A 10 18.86 -11.00 7.60
C ASP A 10 17.45 -10.53 7.16
N LEU A 11 16.50 -10.48 8.11
CA LEU A 11 15.14 -10.00 7.86
C LEU A 11 15.07 -8.47 7.99
N LYS A 12 14.14 -7.88 7.26
CA LYS A 12 13.81 -6.45 7.33
C LYS A 12 12.30 -6.29 7.46
N VAL A 13 11.87 -5.62 8.51
CA VAL A 13 10.47 -5.27 8.79
C VAL A 13 10.32 -3.76 8.66
N ALA A 14 9.43 -3.31 7.78
CA ALA A 14 9.20 -1.88 7.53
C ALA A 14 7.75 -1.50 7.87
N PRO A 15 7.44 -1.15 9.14
CA PRO A 15 6.09 -0.73 9.53
C PRO A 15 5.68 0.55 8.82
N PHE A 16 4.41 0.63 8.42
CA PHE A 16 3.85 1.83 7.78
C PHE A 16 2.47 2.25 8.30
N HIS A 17 1.81 1.42 9.12
CA HIS A 17 0.60 1.80 9.85
C HIS A 17 0.65 1.22 11.28
N LEU A 18 0.23 2.03 12.25
CA LEU A 18 -0.28 1.51 13.53
C LEU A 18 -1.79 1.42 13.36
N LEU A 19 -2.35 0.21 13.34
CA LEU A 19 -3.77 0.03 13.02
C LEU A 19 -4.68 0.21 14.24
N ALA A 20 -4.28 -0.35 15.39
CA ALA A 20 -5.04 -0.31 16.62
C ALA A 20 -4.14 -0.43 17.87
N SER A 21 -4.66 0.01 19.00
CA SER A 21 -4.16 -0.25 20.35
C SER A 21 -5.36 -0.49 21.28
N GLU A 22 -5.12 -0.74 22.57
CA GLU A 22 -6.20 -0.88 23.55
C GLU A 22 -7.17 0.32 23.46
N GLY A 23 -8.46 0.03 23.26
CA GLY A 23 -9.52 1.03 23.18
C GLY A 23 -9.54 1.95 21.95
N HIS A 24 -8.61 1.84 20.99
CA HIS A 24 -8.56 2.77 19.85
C HIS A 24 -8.14 2.15 18.51
N VAL A 25 -8.81 2.55 17.42
CA VAL A 25 -8.35 2.34 16.04
C VAL A 25 -7.79 3.65 15.48
N TRP A 26 -6.59 3.65 14.92
CA TRP A 26 -5.86 4.87 14.58
C TRP A 26 -6.11 5.39 13.16
N PHE A 27 -7.29 5.12 12.61
CA PHE A 27 -7.70 5.57 11.26
C PHE A 27 -8.09 7.06 11.24
N ASP A 28 -8.14 7.71 12.41
CA ASP A 28 -8.31 9.15 12.58
C ASP A 28 -6.99 9.94 12.43
N LYS A 29 -5.85 9.25 12.33
CA LYS A 29 -4.54 9.86 12.12
C LYS A 29 -4.14 9.89 10.66
N ASP A 30 -3.48 10.96 10.25
CA ASP A 30 -2.97 11.08 8.89
C ASP A 30 -1.74 10.17 8.67
N HIS A 31 -1.40 9.91 7.42
CA HIS A 31 -0.25 9.05 7.13
C HIS A 31 1.08 9.66 7.57
N VAL A 32 1.19 10.99 7.69
CA VAL A 32 2.38 11.62 8.26
C VAL A 32 2.60 11.16 9.70
N TRP A 33 1.55 11.17 10.52
CA TRP A 33 1.60 10.67 11.90
C TRP A 33 2.05 9.20 11.96
N HIS A 34 1.48 8.33 11.11
CA HIS A 34 1.88 6.92 11.07
C HIS A 34 3.34 6.72 10.70
N MET A 35 3.83 7.45 9.70
CA MET A 35 5.22 7.31 9.26
C MET A 35 6.21 7.89 10.29
N THR A 36 5.86 9.01 10.95
CA THR A 36 6.65 9.55 12.06
C THR A 36 6.69 8.58 13.25
N LEU A 37 5.57 7.93 13.57
CA LEU A 37 5.55 6.91 14.62
C LEU A 37 6.38 5.68 14.25
N ALA A 38 6.24 5.18 13.01
CA ALA A 38 7.02 4.04 12.52
C ALA A 38 8.53 4.32 12.56
N ALA A 39 8.96 5.55 12.24
CA ALA A 39 10.36 5.94 12.33
C ALA A 39 10.92 5.87 13.76
N ARG A 40 10.09 6.01 14.80
CA ARG A 40 10.55 5.85 16.19
C ARG A 40 10.90 4.39 16.53
N LEU A 41 10.34 3.42 15.79
CA LEU A 41 10.61 2.00 15.98
C LEU A 41 11.98 1.58 15.42
N THR A 42 12.65 2.45 14.67
CA THR A 42 13.97 2.19 14.09
C THR A 42 15.11 2.68 14.99
N ALA A 43 14.81 3.07 16.23
CA ALA A 43 15.79 3.62 17.16
C ALA A 43 16.77 2.56 17.69
N ASP A 44 16.37 1.28 17.68
CA ASP A 44 17.19 0.16 18.12
C ASP A 44 17.80 -0.56 16.91
N ASP A 45 19.05 -1.00 17.04
CA ASP A 45 19.71 -1.87 16.06
C ASP A 45 19.00 -3.24 16.03
N GLY A 46 18.24 -3.48 14.97
CA GLY A 46 17.47 -4.71 14.81
C GLY A 46 16.85 -4.88 13.43
N VAL A 47 15.82 -5.71 13.35
CA VAL A 47 15.14 -6.03 12.08
C VAL A 47 14.25 -4.92 11.54
N VAL A 48 13.91 -3.93 12.38
CA VAL A 48 12.98 -2.86 12.00
C VAL A 48 13.73 -1.79 11.23
N THR A 49 13.26 -1.47 10.03
CA THR A 49 13.85 -0.47 9.15
C THR A 49 12.86 0.64 8.81
N GLY A 50 13.39 1.83 8.57
CA GLY A 50 12.61 3.00 8.18
C GLY A 50 12.12 2.87 6.74
N THR A 51 10.84 3.18 6.53
CA THR A 51 10.32 3.37 5.18
C THR A 51 10.68 4.78 4.71
N ARG A 52 11.28 4.93 3.53
CA ARG A 52 11.48 6.25 2.91
C ARG A 52 10.14 6.79 2.41
N TRP A 53 9.79 8.02 2.78
CA TRP A 53 8.53 8.66 2.37
C TRP A 53 8.71 10.17 2.20
N ARG A 54 7.77 10.81 1.51
CA ARG A 54 7.66 12.28 1.40
C ARG A 54 6.20 12.69 1.24
N THR A 55 5.88 13.93 1.57
CA THR A 55 4.61 14.55 1.20
C THR A 55 4.70 15.12 -0.21
N LEU A 56 3.54 15.27 -0.85
CA LEU A 56 3.37 15.84 -2.18
C LEU A 56 2.13 16.73 -2.18
N ASP A 57 2.30 18.00 -2.55
CA ASP A 57 1.18 18.85 -2.95
C ASP A 57 0.98 18.71 -4.46
N LEU A 58 -0.19 18.18 -4.86
CA LEU A 58 -0.53 17.98 -6.27
C LEU A 58 -0.84 19.29 -7.01
N ALA A 59 -1.06 20.40 -6.29
CA ALA A 59 -1.25 21.72 -6.89
C ALA A 59 0.08 22.42 -7.22
N ASP A 60 1.20 21.94 -6.66
CA ASP A 60 2.54 22.49 -6.92
C ASP A 60 3.27 21.68 -7.99
N ALA A 61 3.49 22.31 -9.15
CA ALA A 61 4.20 21.70 -10.27
C ALA A 61 5.66 21.35 -9.94
N ASN A 62 6.33 22.14 -9.10
CA ASN A 62 7.70 21.88 -8.68
C ASN A 62 7.74 20.66 -7.75
N ALA A 63 6.84 20.59 -6.77
CA ALA A 63 6.72 19.42 -5.89
C ALA A 63 6.44 18.13 -6.69
N CYS A 64 5.62 18.22 -7.74
CA CYS A 64 5.38 17.11 -8.66
C CYS A 64 6.65 16.69 -9.41
N ALA A 65 7.39 17.64 -10.01
CA ALA A 65 8.63 17.37 -10.73
C ALA A 65 9.69 16.72 -9.82
N GLU A 66 9.87 17.23 -8.61
CA GLU A 66 10.79 16.65 -7.63
C GLU A 66 10.39 15.23 -7.19
N THR A 67 9.09 14.97 -7.06
CA THR A 67 8.60 13.64 -6.66
C THR A 67 8.79 12.62 -7.78
N ILE A 68 8.60 13.03 -9.03
CA ILE A 68 8.92 12.21 -10.21
C ILE A 68 10.41 11.87 -10.20
N ALA A 69 11.30 12.87 -10.08
CA ALA A 69 12.74 12.64 -10.05
C ALA A 69 13.17 11.72 -8.90
N TRP A 70 12.56 11.88 -7.72
CA TRP A 70 12.79 11.01 -6.57
C TRP A 70 12.36 9.55 -6.83
N TRP A 71 11.22 9.35 -7.49
CA TRP A 71 10.72 8.02 -7.86
C TRP A 71 11.56 7.39 -8.96
N GLU A 72 12.01 8.16 -9.95
CA GLU A 72 12.94 7.71 -11.00
C GLU A 72 14.27 7.27 -10.40
N ALA A 73 14.83 8.02 -9.46
CA ALA A 73 16.06 7.65 -8.77
C ALA A 73 15.88 6.36 -7.94
N LEU A 74 14.78 6.25 -7.18
CA LEU A 74 14.47 5.06 -6.39
C LEU A 74 14.34 3.79 -7.25
N THR A 75 13.62 3.91 -8.36
CA THR A 75 13.38 2.77 -9.26
C THR A 75 14.61 2.44 -10.11
N GLY A 76 15.39 3.45 -10.50
CA GLY A 76 16.68 3.28 -11.19
C GLY A 76 17.73 2.60 -10.32
N SER A 77 17.67 2.74 -8.99
CA SER A 77 18.53 2.00 -8.05
C SER A 77 18.01 0.61 -7.65
N GLY A 78 17.02 0.07 -8.38
CA GLY A 78 16.47 -1.27 -8.16
C GLY A 78 15.25 -1.35 -7.24
N GLY A 79 14.72 -0.23 -6.76
CA GLY A 79 13.48 -0.19 -5.99
C GLY A 79 12.24 -0.56 -6.83
N GLU A 80 11.24 -1.16 -6.19
CA GLU A 80 10.01 -1.59 -6.88
C GLU A 80 9.22 -0.38 -7.40
N GLY A 81 9.16 0.70 -6.63
CA GLY A 81 8.32 1.86 -6.90
C GLY A 81 7.84 2.50 -5.61
N MET A 82 6.66 3.12 -5.66
CA MET A 82 6.05 3.79 -4.52
C MET A 82 4.58 3.44 -4.36
N VAL A 83 4.07 3.68 -3.15
CA VAL A 83 2.65 3.66 -2.85
C VAL A 83 2.21 5.10 -2.55
N VAL A 84 1.35 5.64 -3.39
CA VAL A 84 0.76 6.97 -3.20
C VAL A 84 -0.52 6.81 -2.40
N LYS A 85 -0.65 7.58 -1.32
CA LYS A 85 -1.82 7.53 -0.43
C LYS A 85 -2.36 8.95 -0.23
N PRO A 86 -3.68 9.13 -0.04
CA PRO A 86 -4.22 10.40 0.46
C PRO A 86 -3.57 10.76 1.80
N ARG A 87 -3.55 12.04 2.16
CA ARG A 87 -2.98 12.46 3.46
C ARG A 87 -3.74 11.82 4.61
N ASP A 88 -5.06 11.99 4.62
CA ASP A 88 -5.93 11.39 5.63
C ASP A 88 -6.17 9.91 5.30
N PHE A 89 -6.15 9.06 6.33
CA PHE A 89 -6.26 7.61 6.20
C PHE A 89 -7.53 7.17 5.44
N VAL A 90 -8.65 7.85 5.71
CA VAL A 90 -9.94 7.62 5.05
C VAL A 90 -10.38 8.93 4.40
N SER A 91 -10.21 9.03 3.09
CA SER A 91 -10.53 10.24 2.33
C SER A 91 -11.76 10.06 1.44
N ARG A 92 -12.61 11.09 1.34
CA ARG A 92 -13.76 11.13 0.42
C ARG A 92 -13.63 12.32 -0.53
N GLY A 93 -13.92 12.09 -1.81
CA GLY A 93 -14.00 13.12 -2.83
C GLY A 93 -15.41 13.24 -3.41
N LYS A 94 -15.56 14.04 -4.48
CA LYS A 94 -16.85 14.25 -5.17
C LYS A 94 -17.54 12.96 -5.64
N LYS A 95 -16.78 11.89 -5.86
CA LYS A 95 -17.26 10.57 -6.34
C LYS A 95 -17.35 9.51 -5.23
N GLY A 96 -17.27 9.91 -3.96
CA GLY A 96 -17.32 8.98 -2.83
C GLY A 96 -15.94 8.67 -2.25
N LEU A 97 -15.77 7.45 -1.73
CA LEU A 97 -14.54 7.01 -1.08
C LEU A 97 -13.37 7.00 -2.08
N ILE A 98 -12.26 7.64 -1.71
CA ILE A 98 -11.03 7.63 -2.50
C ILE A 98 -10.27 6.34 -2.18
N GLN A 99 -9.57 5.78 -3.17
CA GLN A 99 -8.71 4.61 -2.94
C GLN A 99 -7.72 4.92 -1.81
N PRO A 100 -7.61 4.03 -0.80
CA PRO A 100 -6.73 4.28 0.35
C PRO A 100 -5.25 4.26 -0.05
N ALA A 101 -4.91 3.60 -1.16
CA ALA A 101 -3.56 3.54 -1.68
C ALA A 101 -3.56 3.24 -3.19
N LEU A 102 -2.56 3.77 -3.89
CA LEU A 102 -2.27 3.50 -5.30
C LEU A 102 -0.81 3.09 -5.46
N LYS A 103 -0.57 1.90 -6.01
CA LYS A 103 0.78 1.44 -6.35
C LYS A 103 1.26 2.04 -7.67
N VAL A 104 2.49 2.55 -7.69
CA VAL A 104 3.16 3.10 -8.88
C VAL A 104 4.55 2.45 -8.99
N ARG A 105 4.64 1.41 -9.82
CA ARG A 105 5.80 0.52 -9.95
C ARG A 105 6.72 0.97 -11.07
N GLY A 106 8.03 0.84 -10.87
CA GLY A 106 9.08 1.19 -11.81
C GLY A 106 9.10 0.30 -13.05
N ARG A 107 9.66 0.83 -14.14
CA ARG A 107 9.72 0.14 -15.44
C ARG A 107 10.40 -1.23 -15.34
N GLU A 108 11.59 -1.29 -14.76
CA GLU A 108 12.36 -2.54 -14.68
C GLU A 108 11.68 -3.58 -13.78
N TYR A 109 11.04 -3.15 -12.67
CA TYR A 109 10.25 -4.05 -11.83
C TYR A 109 9.06 -4.66 -12.59
N LEU A 110 8.39 -3.88 -13.45
CA LEU A 110 7.24 -4.35 -14.20
C LEU A 110 7.57 -5.46 -15.19
N ARG A 111 8.84 -5.67 -15.57
CA ARG A 111 9.27 -6.85 -16.34
C ARG A 111 9.01 -8.16 -15.60
N ILE A 112 9.11 -8.16 -14.27
CA ILE A 112 8.81 -9.33 -13.42
C ILE A 112 7.31 -9.66 -13.49
N ILE A 113 6.47 -8.65 -13.65
CA ILE A 113 5.00 -8.77 -13.60
C ILE A 113 4.39 -9.03 -14.97
N TYR A 114 4.83 -8.29 -15.99
CA TYR A 114 4.26 -8.31 -17.34
C TYR A 114 5.10 -9.06 -18.37
N GLY A 115 6.28 -9.55 -17.97
CA GLY A 115 7.24 -10.23 -18.83
C GLY A 115 8.37 -9.32 -19.33
N PRO A 116 9.52 -9.91 -19.73
CA PRO A 116 10.73 -9.17 -20.07
C PRO A 116 10.56 -8.19 -21.23
N GLU A 117 9.65 -8.46 -22.17
CA GLU A 117 9.41 -7.67 -23.38
C GLU A 117 8.15 -6.77 -23.29
N TYR A 118 7.58 -6.59 -22.10
CA TYR A 118 6.29 -5.91 -21.95
C TYR A 118 6.28 -4.47 -22.50
N ASP A 119 7.45 -3.83 -22.53
CA ASP A 119 7.64 -2.45 -22.99
C ASP A 119 7.95 -2.33 -24.49
N ALA A 120 7.93 -3.43 -25.25
CA ALA A 120 7.90 -3.38 -26.71
C ALA A 120 6.62 -2.66 -27.19
N GLN A 121 6.72 -1.89 -28.27
CA GLN A 121 5.64 -1.01 -28.75
C GLN A 121 4.29 -1.74 -28.91
N ASP A 122 4.29 -2.91 -29.56
CA ASP A 122 3.10 -3.72 -29.80
C ASP A 122 2.51 -4.32 -28.52
N ASN A 123 3.34 -4.53 -27.49
CA ASN A 123 2.91 -5.01 -26.17
C ASN A 123 2.29 -3.87 -25.36
N LEU A 124 2.91 -2.69 -25.35
CA LEU A 124 2.42 -1.52 -24.61
C LEU A 124 1.05 -1.05 -25.09
N VAL A 125 0.80 -1.04 -26.40
CA VAL A 125 -0.51 -0.65 -26.95
C VAL A 125 -1.62 -1.52 -26.36
N ARG A 126 -1.42 -2.85 -26.35
CA ARG A 126 -2.38 -3.82 -25.79
C ARG A 126 -2.50 -3.71 -24.26
N LEU A 127 -1.39 -3.50 -23.55
CA LEU A 127 -1.38 -3.43 -22.08
C LEU A 127 -1.97 -2.13 -21.51
N ARG A 128 -2.05 -1.07 -22.31
CA ARG A 128 -2.72 0.20 -21.91
C ARG A 128 -4.23 0.02 -21.75
N GLU A 129 -4.84 -0.88 -22.53
CA GLU A 129 -6.26 -1.24 -22.43
C GLU A 129 -6.49 -2.20 -21.25
N ARG A 130 -6.56 -1.65 -20.03
CA ARG A 130 -6.77 -2.45 -18.81
C ARG A 130 -7.95 -2.00 -17.97
N GLY A 131 -8.78 -2.96 -17.56
CA GLY A 131 -9.92 -2.75 -16.68
C GLY A 131 -9.51 -2.70 -15.21
N LEU A 132 -9.34 -1.50 -14.65
CA LEU A 132 -9.00 -1.33 -13.22
C LEU A 132 -10.21 -1.36 -12.28
N GLY A 133 -11.44 -1.38 -12.83
CA GLY A 133 -12.68 -1.26 -12.05
C GLY A 133 -12.87 -2.36 -11.02
N GLY A 134 -12.66 -3.62 -11.42
CA GLY A 134 -12.78 -4.78 -10.53
C GLY A 134 -11.84 -4.70 -9.33
N LYS A 135 -10.53 -4.49 -9.57
CA LYS A 135 -9.54 -4.39 -8.48
C LYS A 135 -9.78 -3.19 -7.57
N ARG A 136 -10.22 -2.05 -8.11
CA ARG A 136 -10.61 -0.87 -7.31
C ARG A 136 -11.81 -1.17 -6.41
N SER A 137 -12.83 -1.83 -6.93
CA SER A 137 -14.01 -2.25 -6.15
C SER A 137 -13.63 -3.23 -5.04
N LEU A 138 -12.81 -4.24 -5.38
CA LEU A 138 -12.32 -5.23 -4.42
C LEU A 138 -11.55 -4.56 -3.28
N ALA A 139 -10.58 -3.69 -3.61
CA ALA A 139 -9.78 -2.97 -2.63
C ALA A 139 -10.62 -2.13 -1.67
N HIS A 140 -11.72 -1.50 -2.15
CA HIS A 140 -12.63 -0.76 -1.27
C HIS A 140 -13.42 -1.68 -0.32
N ARG A 141 -13.90 -2.82 -0.82
CA ARG A 141 -14.66 -3.78 0.00
C ARG A 141 -13.77 -4.41 1.07
N GLU A 142 -12.57 -4.85 0.70
CA GLU A 142 -11.58 -5.40 1.62
C GLU A 142 -11.15 -4.38 2.67
N PHE A 143 -10.87 -3.14 2.25
CA PHE A 143 -10.54 -2.04 3.16
C PHE A 143 -11.65 -1.80 4.19
N ALA A 144 -12.91 -1.75 3.74
CA ALA A 144 -14.06 -1.55 4.62
C ALA A 144 -14.22 -2.69 5.63
N LEU A 145 -14.05 -3.94 5.20
CA LEU A 145 -14.10 -5.11 6.07
C LEU A 145 -12.95 -5.12 7.08
N GLY A 146 -11.72 -4.82 6.66
CA GLY A 146 -10.57 -4.73 7.56
C GLY A 146 -10.73 -3.64 8.62
N HIS A 147 -11.21 -2.47 8.22
CA HIS A 147 -11.52 -1.38 9.15
C HIS A 147 -12.61 -1.77 10.16
N GLU A 148 -13.69 -2.38 9.69
CA GLU A 148 -14.79 -2.82 10.55
C GLU A 148 -14.35 -3.95 11.50
N ALA A 149 -13.54 -4.90 11.05
CA ALA A 149 -12.98 -5.95 11.89
C ALA A 149 -12.20 -5.36 13.08
N LEU A 150 -11.32 -4.38 12.82
CA LEU A 150 -10.54 -3.71 13.86
C LEU A 150 -11.42 -2.93 14.83
N LYS A 151 -12.43 -2.21 14.32
CA LYS A 151 -13.39 -1.50 15.18
C LYS A 151 -14.13 -2.43 16.13
N ARG A 152 -14.63 -3.55 15.62
CA ARG A 152 -15.35 -4.55 16.43
C ARG A 152 -14.44 -5.20 17.46
N PHE A 153 -13.19 -5.49 17.07
CA PHE A 153 -12.19 -6.05 17.97
C PHE A 153 -11.88 -5.09 19.14
N VAL A 154 -11.60 -3.83 18.83
CA VAL A 154 -11.33 -2.80 19.83
C VAL A 154 -12.54 -2.53 20.73
N ALA A 155 -13.76 -2.63 20.20
CA ALA A 155 -15.01 -2.50 20.96
C ALA A 155 -15.37 -3.75 21.79
N GLN A 156 -14.49 -4.77 21.82
CA GLN A 156 -14.69 -6.03 22.54
C GLN A 156 -15.97 -6.78 22.13
N GLU A 157 -16.37 -6.66 20.86
CA GLU A 157 -17.48 -7.45 20.33
C GLU A 157 -17.14 -8.96 20.33
N PRO A 158 -18.15 -9.85 20.36
CA PRO A 158 -17.92 -11.29 20.28
C PRO A 158 -17.08 -11.68 19.06
N LEU A 159 -16.12 -12.60 19.22
CA LEU A 159 -15.14 -12.97 18.18
C LEU A 159 -15.77 -13.30 16.83
N ARG A 160 -16.97 -13.92 16.80
CA ARG A 160 -17.72 -14.20 15.57
C ARG A 160 -17.99 -12.95 14.71
N ARG A 161 -18.21 -11.79 15.35
CA ARG A 161 -18.47 -10.50 14.70
C ARG A 161 -17.21 -9.88 14.11
N VAL A 162 -16.05 -10.14 14.71
CA VAL A 162 -14.75 -9.76 14.15
C VAL A 162 -14.42 -10.70 12.98
N HIS A 163 -14.56 -12.01 13.19
CA HIS A 163 -14.22 -13.03 12.21
C HIS A 163 -15.08 -13.00 10.95
N GLU A 164 -16.37 -12.64 11.01
CA GLU A 164 -17.17 -12.49 9.78
C GLU A 164 -16.57 -11.44 8.82
N CYS A 165 -15.96 -10.37 9.35
CA CYS A 165 -15.28 -9.36 8.54
C CYS A 165 -13.93 -9.87 8.01
N VAL A 166 -13.14 -10.52 8.86
CA VAL A 166 -11.83 -11.10 8.47
C VAL A 166 -12.00 -12.18 7.40
N PHE A 167 -12.96 -13.09 7.59
CA PHE A 167 -13.29 -14.11 6.58
C PHE A 167 -13.90 -13.51 5.32
N GLY A 168 -14.61 -12.39 5.44
CA GLY A 168 -15.06 -11.62 4.28
C GLY A 168 -13.89 -11.16 3.41
N VAL A 169 -12.81 -10.63 3.99
CA VAL A 169 -11.59 -10.26 3.25
C VAL A 169 -11.00 -11.48 2.54
N LEU A 170 -10.84 -12.60 3.26
CA LEU A 170 -10.30 -13.83 2.69
C LEU A 170 -11.15 -14.38 1.53
N ALA A 171 -12.48 -14.31 1.65
CA ALA A 171 -13.40 -14.73 0.60
C ALA A 171 -13.30 -13.83 -0.64
N LEU A 172 -13.14 -12.52 -0.46
CA LEU A 172 -12.97 -11.56 -1.55
C LEU A 172 -11.67 -11.77 -2.32
N GLU A 173 -10.56 -12.11 -1.65
CA GLU A 173 -9.29 -12.42 -2.32
C GLU A 173 -9.34 -13.69 -3.19
N SER A 174 -10.41 -14.48 -3.09
CA SER A 174 -10.66 -15.62 -3.98
C SER A 174 -11.39 -15.23 -5.27
N GLU A 175 -11.87 -13.99 -5.41
CA GLU A 175 -12.48 -13.50 -6.67
C GLU A 175 -11.41 -13.46 -7.78
N PRO A 176 -11.69 -14.01 -8.99
CA PRO A 176 -10.72 -14.00 -10.07
C PRO A 176 -10.48 -12.58 -10.58
N ILE A 177 -9.28 -12.08 -10.37
CA ILE A 177 -8.81 -10.78 -10.89
C ILE A 177 -7.50 -10.98 -11.63
N ASP A 178 -7.23 -10.12 -12.62
CA ASP A 178 -5.93 -10.06 -13.31
C ASP A 178 -4.79 -9.97 -12.28
N PRO A 179 -3.92 -11.00 -12.17
CA PRO A 179 -2.87 -11.07 -11.16
C PRO A 179 -1.76 -10.04 -11.36
N ARG A 180 -1.74 -9.34 -12.50
CA ARG A 180 -0.75 -8.31 -12.84
C ARG A 180 -1.08 -6.94 -12.22
N LEU A 181 -2.29 -6.76 -11.68
CA LEU A 181 -2.83 -5.49 -11.16
C LEU A 181 -2.48 -5.22 -9.68
#